data_AF-A0A4Z0HD28-F1
#
_entry.id   AF-A0A4Z0HD28-F1
#
_cell.length_a   1.000
_cell.length_b   1.000
_cell.length_c   1.000
_cell.angle_alpha   90.00
_cell.angle_beta   90.00
_cell.angle_gamma   90.00
#
_symmetry.space_group_name_H-M   'P 1'
#
loop_
_entity.id
_entity.type
_entity.pdbx_description
1 polymer ?
#
loop_
_entity_poly.entity_id
_entity_poly.type
_entity_poly.pdbx_seq_one_letter_code
_entity_poly.pdbx_strand_id
1 'polypeptide(L)'
;MYPEHRLPPCAASADALGGRLVGGSRDNGVVSTYQPSPLPTADPSRTARLRDALLAAGFTADGLLDLLGAPAYTALARGETVPAERATRGEGALRTLVRLFLLQRSVPLAGARAVLPVDDCLADGWLVPDGASEAGAADGVRAVVDVRPYGGPEGQDWWIVSDLGCAVGGASGAAAAGEVDRSQLVLGVGGASTTLAGLTVSTPVGRVLDLGTGSGIQALHAGRHATHVTATDLNPRALACTRLTLALSGAPEADLRQGSLFEPVGDERYDLIVSNPPFVISPGARLVYRDGGLSGDALCRTLVQRSADHLTDGGWCQLLANWEHVEGEDWRDRLRSWVPSGCDAWIVQREVQDITQYAELWLRDAGDHLGDPARYAARYDAWLEEFESRGTRAVGFGWITLRKSGADRPSVVVEEWPHPVEQPLGGVIADHFDRQDYLRTRDDAALLADRFRLADEVVQEQVGLPGAEDPEHVVLRQNRGMRRATKVDTVGAGFAGVCDGTLSAGRILDAIAQLLGEDPVLLRDRTPESIRLLVEQGFLVPVVE
;
A
#
# COMPACT_ATOMS: atom_id res chain seq x y z
N MET A 1 -30.42 -36.15 55.07
CA MET A 1 -30.14 -35.23 56.18
C MET A 1 -30.30 -33.82 55.60
N TYR A 2 -31.32 -33.10 56.07
CA TYR A 2 -31.80 -31.74 55.71
C TYR A 2 -30.71 -30.62 55.87
N PRO A 3 -30.95 -29.33 55.54
CA PRO A 3 -31.26 -28.72 54.23
C PRO A 3 -30.57 -27.33 54.01
N GLU A 4 -30.83 -26.73 52.83
CA GLU A 4 -31.09 -25.31 52.47
C GLU A 4 -30.51 -24.04 53.18
N HIS A 5 -30.46 -22.99 52.33
CA HIS A 5 -30.59 -21.53 52.56
C HIS A 5 -29.32 -20.69 52.82
N ARG A 6 -28.93 -19.82 51.86
CA ARG A 6 -29.40 -18.43 51.59
C ARG A 6 -29.19 -17.48 52.78
N LEU A 7 -28.49 -16.37 52.54
CA LEU A 7 -28.85 -15.00 52.97
C LEU A 7 -28.01 -13.94 52.21
N PRO A 8 -28.64 -12.87 51.67
CA PRO A 8 -28.05 -11.54 51.35
C PRO A 8 -28.28 -10.59 52.58
N PRO A 9 -28.28 -9.22 52.56
CA PRO A 9 -28.14 -8.22 51.46
C PRO A 9 -27.37 -6.89 51.79
N CYS A 10 -27.37 -5.95 50.81
CA CYS A 10 -27.40 -4.46 50.91
C CYS A 10 -26.26 -3.67 51.60
N ALA A 11 -26.00 -2.38 51.38
CA ALA A 11 -26.24 -1.35 50.35
C ALA A 11 -25.64 -0.02 50.87
N ALA A 12 -25.16 0.83 49.96
CA ALA A 12 -25.24 2.31 49.94
C ALA A 12 -24.36 3.26 50.83
N SER A 13 -24.00 4.38 50.17
CA SER A 13 -23.60 5.76 50.61
C SER A 13 -22.18 5.95 51.18
N ALA A 14 -21.29 6.83 50.67
CA ALA A 14 -21.35 8.26 50.28
C ALA A 14 -21.54 9.23 51.47
N ASP A 15 -20.46 9.80 52.02
CA ASP A 15 -20.09 11.22 51.87
C ASP A 15 -18.97 11.72 52.83
N ALA A 16 -18.10 12.54 52.24
CA ALA A 16 -17.44 13.78 52.69
C ALA A 16 -16.66 13.96 54.03
N LEU A 17 -15.61 14.80 53.88
CA LEU A 17 -14.79 15.60 54.84
C LEU A 17 -13.36 15.05 54.97
N GLY A 18 -12.26 15.71 54.59
CA GLY A 18 -11.94 17.15 54.54
C GLY A 18 -10.60 17.34 55.27
N GLY A 19 -9.50 17.62 54.55
CA GLY A 19 -8.18 17.84 55.16
C GLY A 19 -7.10 18.29 54.15
N ARG A 20 -6.61 19.52 54.32
CA ARG A 20 -5.71 20.26 53.42
C ARG A 20 -4.22 19.90 53.59
N LEU A 21 -3.52 19.86 52.44
CA LEU A 21 -2.24 20.48 52.07
C LEU A 21 -1.02 20.40 53.01
N VAL A 22 0.06 19.73 52.53
CA VAL A 22 1.46 20.21 52.37
C VAL A 22 2.08 19.31 51.28
N GLY A 23 2.42 19.75 50.06
CA GLY A 23 3.55 20.59 49.71
C GLY A 23 4.63 19.75 49.04
N GLY A 24 4.61 19.64 47.70
CA GLY A 24 5.61 18.94 46.88
C GLY A 24 5.57 19.48 45.45
N SER A 25 6.70 19.95 44.97
CA SER A 25 6.88 20.83 43.80
C SER A 25 6.19 20.36 42.52
N ARG A 26 5.29 21.20 41.99
CA ARG A 26 4.89 21.16 40.59
C ARG A 26 6.03 21.75 39.77
N ASP A 27 6.76 20.87 39.11
CA ASP A 27 7.52 21.26 37.92
C ASP A 27 6.49 21.46 36.81
N ASN A 28 6.06 22.72 36.62
CA ASN A 28 5.21 23.10 35.50
C ASN A 28 6.08 23.06 34.24
N GLY A 29 6.28 21.85 33.70
CA GLY A 29 6.74 21.67 32.34
C GLY A 29 5.80 22.45 31.43
N VAL A 30 6.32 23.52 30.83
CA VAL A 30 5.64 24.27 29.79
C VAL A 30 5.34 23.26 28.67
N VAL A 31 4.07 22.86 28.56
CA VAL A 31 3.58 22.20 27.35
C VAL A 31 3.69 23.26 26.27
N SER A 32 4.77 23.17 25.49
CA SER A 32 4.94 23.96 24.28
C SER A 32 3.72 23.69 23.41
N THR A 33 2.83 24.67 23.28
CA THR A 33 1.74 24.64 22.31
C THR A 33 2.37 24.80 20.93
N TYR A 34 2.87 23.69 20.40
CA TYR A 34 3.37 23.62 19.04
C TYR A 34 2.24 24.01 18.09
N GLN A 35 2.39 25.13 17.37
CA GLN A 35 1.53 25.49 16.26
C GLN A 35 2.24 25.07 14.97
N PRO A 36 1.74 24.05 14.25
CA PRO A 36 2.33 23.65 12.98
C PRO A 36 2.33 24.81 11.99
N SER A 37 3.40 24.92 11.20
CA SER A 37 3.43 25.85 10.07
C SER A 37 2.18 25.65 9.20
N PRO A 38 1.45 26.72 8.88
CA PRO A 38 0.22 26.62 8.12
C PRO A 38 0.52 25.99 6.75
N LEU A 39 -0.30 25.01 6.36
CA LEU A 39 -0.21 24.45 5.01
C LEU A 39 -0.74 25.43 3.97
N PRO A 40 -0.31 25.31 2.71
CA PRO A 40 -0.85 26.11 1.63
C PRO A 40 -2.36 25.93 1.50
N THR A 41 -3.02 26.94 0.94
CA THR A 41 -4.43 26.87 0.54
C THR A 41 -4.55 26.44 -0.93
N ALA A 42 -5.60 25.69 -1.23
CA ALA A 42 -5.87 25.14 -2.57
C ALA A 42 -6.92 25.99 -3.32
N ASP A 43 -6.64 27.27 -3.57
CA ASP A 43 -7.53 28.09 -4.43
C ASP A 43 -7.51 27.56 -5.87
N PRO A 44 -8.65 27.12 -6.43
CA PRO A 44 -8.65 26.42 -7.72
C PRO A 44 -8.00 27.21 -8.86
N SER A 45 -8.18 28.53 -8.88
CA SER A 45 -7.67 29.39 -9.95
C SER A 45 -6.16 29.62 -9.84
N ARG A 46 -5.64 29.80 -8.62
CA ARG A 46 -4.22 30.01 -8.35
C ARG A 46 -3.45 28.71 -8.45
N THR A 47 -3.99 27.60 -7.92
CA THR A 47 -3.40 26.27 -8.06
C THR A 47 -3.33 25.83 -9.52
N ALA A 48 -4.32 26.14 -10.36
CA ALA A 48 -4.25 25.87 -11.79
C ALA A 48 -3.10 26.65 -12.48
N ARG A 49 -2.91 27.94 -12.15
CA ARG A 49 -1.78 28.73 -12.68
C ARG A 49 -0.43 28.21 -12.20
N LEU A 50 -0.34 27.77 -10.95
CA LEU A 50 0.85 27.11 -10.42
C LEU A 50 1.15 25.83 -11.22
N ARG A 51 0.16 24.97 -11.42
CA ARG A 51 0.29 23.75 -12.23
C ARG A 51 0.78 24.05 -13.65
N ASP A 52 0.18 25.02 -14.33
CA ASP A 52 0.57 25.39 -15.70
C ASP A 52 2.03 25.88 -15.75
N ALA A 53 2.49 26.59 -14.73
CA ALA A 53 3.88 27.01 -14.59
C ALA A 53 4.84 25.83 -14.36
N LEU A 54 4.45 24.84 -13.56
CA LEU A 54 5.24 23.61 -13.36
C LEU A 54 5.37 22.82 -14.66
N LEU A 55 4.28 22.68 -15.42
CA LEU A 55 4.26 22.03 -16.73
C LEU A 55 5.15 22.77 -17.75
N ALA A 56 5.00 24.10 -17.86
CA ALA A 56 5.78 24.92 -18.78
C ALA A 56 7.30 24.85 -18.51
N ALA A 57 7.68 24.66 -17.24
CA ALA A 57 9.06 24.48 -16.84
C ALA A 57 9.58 23.04 -17.00
N GLY A 58 8.74 22.08 -17.40
CA GLY A 58 9.09 20.66 -17.48
C GLY A 58 9.32 20.02 -16.12
N PHE A 59 8.65 20.50 -15.06
CA PHE A 59 8.76 19.94 -13.71
C PHE A 59 7.92 18.68 -13.57
N THR A 60 8.31 17.66 -14.32
CA THR A 60 7.64 16.36 -14.47
C THR A 60 8.61 15.22 -14.11
N ALA A 61 8.12 14.00 -13.93
CA ALA A 61 8.98 12.86 -13.61
C ALA A 61 10.07 12.66 -14.69
N ASP A 62 9.69 12.75 -15.96
CA ASP A 62 10.60 12.63 -17.10
C ASP A 62 11.56 13.82 -17.19
N GLY A 63 11.06 15.05 -17.03
CA GLY A 63 11.91 16.24 -17.05
C GLY A 63 12.97 16.24 -15.95
N LEU A 64 12.62 15.72 -14.76
CA LEU A 64 13.58 15.49 -13.68
C LEU A 64 14.63 14.44 -14.05
N LEU A 65 14.21 13.32 -14.65
CA LEU A 65 15.14 12.27 -15.09
C LEU A 65 16.12 12.81 -16.14
N ASP A 66 15.62 13.58 -17.11
CA ASP A 66 16.43 14.19 -18.17
C ASP A 66 17.42 15.21 -17.63
N LEU A 67 16.99 16.09 -16.70
CA LEU A 67 17.86 17.11 -16.12
C LEU A 67 18.93 16.52 -15.19
N LEU A 68 18.53 15.59 -14.32
CA LEU A 68 19.39 15.06 -13.27
C LEU A 68 20.27 13.91 -13.78
N GLY A 69 19.76 13.14 -14.75
CA GLY A 69 20.29 11.84 -15.15
C GLY A 69 19.95 10.74 -14.12
N ALA A 70 19.89 9.50 -14.60
CA ALA A 70 19.50 8.34 -13.79
C ALA A 70 20.26 8.21 -12.45
N PRO A 71 21.60 8.41 -12.36
CA PRO A 71 22.30 8.28 -11.08
C PRO A 71 21.86 9.30 -10.03
N ALA A 72 21.64 10.56 -10.41
CA ALA A 72 21.24 11.61 -9.48
C ALA A 72 19.74 11.53 -9.14
N TYR A 73 18.91 11.13 -10.10
CA TYR A 73 17.49 10.88 -9.87
C TYR A 73 17.27 9.77 -8.83
N THR A 74 17.94 8.63 -9.00
CA THR A 74 17.88 7.50 -8.04
C THR A 74 18.53 7.85 -6.69
N ALA A 75 19.52 8.74 -6.65
CA ALA A 75 20.09 9.25 -5.40
C ALA A 75 19.10 10.11 -4.64
N LEU A 76 18.43 11.05 -5.34
CA LEU A 76 17.43 11.90 -4.73
C LEU A 76 16.25 11.10 -4.17
N ALA A 77 15.83 10.02 -4.86
CA ALA A 77 14.77 9.11 -4.41
C ALA A 77 15.08 8.36 -3.10
N ARG A 78 16.33 8.36 -2.64
CA ARG A 78 16.76 7.79 -1.34
C ARG A 78 17.26 8.85 -0.36
N GLY A 79 16.99 10.13 -0.63
CA GLY A 79 17.35 11.26 0.23
C GLY A 79 18.75 11.84 0.01
N GLU A 80 19.52 11.33 -0.96
CA GLU A 80 20.87 11.81 -1.26
C GLU A 80 20.80 13.02 -2.22
N THR A 81 20.91 14.23 -1.66
CA THR A 81 20.67 15.49 -2.38
C THR A 81 21.88 16.00 -3.17
N VAL A 82 23.11 15.66 -2.75
CA VAL A 82 24.35 16.22 -3.32
C VAL A 82 24.46 16.04 -4.85
N PRO A 83 24.13 14.87 -5.45
CA PRO A 83 24.15 14.72 -6.91
C PRO A 83 23.18 15.68 -7.62
N ALA A 84 21.97 15.85 -7.07
CA ALA A 84 20.97 16.75 -7.62
C ALA A 84 21.35 18.23 -7.44
N GLU A 85 22.00 18.61 -6.33
CA GLU A 85 22.58 19.94 -6.15
C GLU A 85 23.64 20.26 -7.21
N ARG A 86 24.45 19.27 -7.59
CA ARG A 86 25.46 19.44 -8.65
C ARG A 86 24.81 19.59 -10.02
N ALA A 87 23.81 18.76 -10.33
CA ALA A 87 23.10 18.80 -11.61
C ALA A 87 22.29 20.10 -11.82
N THR A 88 21.89 20.74 -10.71
CA THR A 88 21.11 21.98 -10.73
C THR A 88 21.95 23.25 -10.55
N ARG A 89 23.26 23.21 -10.77
CA ARG A 89 24.08 24.43 -10.83
C ARG A 89 23.72 25.27 -12.06
N GLY A 90 23.73 26.60 -11.90
CA GLY A 90 23.42 27.55 -12.96
C GLY A 90 21.92 27.89 -13.08
N GLU A 91 21.59 28.65 -14.12
CA GLU A 91 20.24 29.17 -14.37
C GLU A 91 19.37 28.17 -15.13
N GLY A 92 18.05 28.36 -15.08
CA GLY A 92 17.06 27.54 -15.77
C GLY A 92 15.79 27.34 -14.95
N ALA A 93 14.65 27.29 -15.63
CA ALA A 93 13.34 27.15 -14.99
C ALA A 93 13.27 25.87 -14.15
N LEU A 94 13.52 24.72 -14.77
CA LEU A 94 13.49 23.42 -14.10
C LEU A 94 14.49 23.32 -12.94
N ARG A 95 15.72 23.82 -13.14
CA ARG A 95 16.75 23.85 -12.07
C ARG A 95 16.29 24.66 -10.87
N THR A 96 15.59 25.77 -11.10
CA THR A 96 15.03 26.63 -10.04
C THR A 96 13.96 25.89 -9.25
N LEU A 97 13.05 25.18 -9.93
CA LEU A 97 12.00 24.40 -9.27
C LEU A 97 12.56 23.21 -8.49
N VAL A 98 13.55 22.50 -9.03
CA VAL A 98 14.23 21.42 -8.30
C VAL A 98 14.90 21.93 -7.03
N ARG A 99 15.63 23.06 -7.10
CA ARG A 99 16.24 23.68 -5.91
C ARG A 99 15.19 24.08 -4.89
N LEU A 100 14.11 24.69 -5.34
CA LEU A 100 13.06 25.23 -4.50
C LEU A 100 12.24 24.14 -3.79
N PHE A 101 11.69 23.17 -4.53
CA PHE A 101 10.76 22.18 -3.99
C PHE A 101 11.44 20.89 -3.53
N LEU A 102 12.40 20.34 -4.29
CA LEU A 102 12.98 19.02 -3.98
C LEU A 102 14.22 19.09 -3.10
N LEU A 103 15.05 20.12 -3.28
CA LEU A 103 16.26 20.36 -2.48
C LEU A 103 16.00 21.34 -1.33
N GLN A 104 14.81 21.96 -1.31
CA GLN A 104 14.33 22.82 -0.23
C GLN A 104 15.32 23.96 0.07
N ARG A 105 15.90 24.52 -1.00
CA ARG A 105 16.83 25.65 -0.96
C ARG A 105 16.10 26.95 -1.22
N SER A 106 16.55 28.00 -0.52
CA SER A 106 16.18 29.37 -0.86
C SER A 106 16.62 29.69 -2.29
N VAL A 107 15.73 30.32 -3.06
CA VAL A 107 16.03 30.78 -4.42
C VAL A 107 15.80 32.28 -4.52
N PRO A 108 16.60 33.02 -5.32
CA PRO A 108 16.41 34.45 -5.50
C PRO A 108 15.01 34.79 -6.01
N LEU A 109 14.40 35.84 -5.46
CA LEU A 109 13.02 36.24 -5.79
C LEU A 109 12.83 36.50 -7.29
N ALA A 110 13.82 37.14 -7.94
CA ALA A 110 13.81 37.39 -9.38
C ALA A 110 13.80 36.09 -10.21
N GLY A 111 14.57 35.09 -9.78
CA GLY A 111 14.61 33.77 -10.42
C GLY A 111 13.31 33.00 -10.25
N ALA A 112 12.69 33.08 -9.06
CA ALA A 112 11.38 32.47 -8.82
C ALA A 112 10.28 33.14 -9.67
N ARG A 113 10.25 34.48 -9.76
CA ARG A 113 9.27 35.24 -10.56
C ARG A 113 9.34 34.96 -12.06
N ALA A 114 10.51 34.56 -12.56
CA ALA A 114 10.66 34.18 -13.96
C ALA A 114 10.00 32.82 -14.29
N VAL A 115 9.62 32.03 -13.28
CA VAL A 115 9.16 30.64 -13.46
C VAL A 115 7.78 30.42 -12.84
N LEU A 116 7.46 31.04 -11.71
CA LEU A 116 6.26 30.81 -10.93
C LEU A 116 5.41 32.07 -10.81
N PRO A 117 4.08 31.94 -10.61
CA PRO A 117 3.23 33.04 -10.15
C PRO A 117 3.51 33.32 -8.67
N VAL A 118 4.66 33.92 -8.36
CA VAL A 118 5.18 34.04 -6.99
C VAL A 118 4.22 34.78 -6.06
N ASP A 119 3.57 35.84 -6.54
CA ASP A 119 2.64 36.61 -5.70
C ASP A 119 1.43 35.76 -5.29
N ASP A 120 0.91 34.91 -6.19
CA ASP A 120 -0.12 33.91 -5.87
C ASP A 120 0.40 32.86 -4.88
N CYS A 121 1.63 32.35 -5.11
CA CYS A 121 2.24 31.34 -4.26
C CYS A 121 2.53 31.85 -2.84
N LEU A 122 2.89 33.12 -2.68
CA LEU A 122 3.07 33.79 -1.39
C LEU A 122 1.71 34.01 -0.69
N ALA A 123 0.69 34.43 -1.44
CA ALA A 123 -0.66 34.64 -0.90
C ALA A 123 -1.29 33.33 -0.39
N ASP A 124 -1.05 32.24 -1.10
CA ASP A 124 -1.59 30.92 -0.75
C ASP A 124 -0.72 30.14 0.23
N GLY A 125 0.49 30.63 0.54
CA GLY A 125 1.40 29.99 1.50
C GLY A 125 2.22 28.82 0.94
N TRP A 126 2.30 28.64 -0.39
CA TRP A 126 3.24 27.70 -1.01
C TRP A 126 4.69 28.11 -0.81
N LEU A 127 4.91 29.43 -0.80
CA LEU A 127 6.21 30.06 -0.61
C LEU A 127 6.17 31.00 0.58
N VAL A 128 7.31 31.16 1.24
CA VAL A 128 7.54 32.24 2.19
C VAL A 128 8.77 33.05 1.79
N PRO A 129 8.79 34.37 2.08
CA PRO A 129 9.97 35.19 1.87
C PRO A 129 11.14 34.66 2.71
N ASP A 130 12.35 34.73 2.16
CA ASP A 130 13.57 34.26 2.82
C ASP A 130 14.75 35.19 2.54
N GLY A 131 15.58 35.40 3.57
CA GLY A 131 16.63 36.42 3.58
C GLY A 131 16.11 37.86 3.73
N ALA A 132 17.02 38.78 4.10
CA ALA A 132 16.74 40.21 4.19
C ALA A 132 17.77 40.97 3.35
N SER A 133 17.29 41.81 2.42
CA SER A 133 18.15 42.82 1.77
C SER A 133 18.50 43.94 2.77
N GLU A 134 19.54 44.72 2.48
CA GLU A 134 19.92 45.92 3.26
C GLU A 134 18.78 46.95 3.37
N ALA A 135 17.75 46.87 2.52
CA ALA A 135 16.55 47.72 2.51
C ALA A 135 15.33 47.09 3.23
N GLY A 136 15.47 45.91 3.85
CA GLY A 136 14.40 45.22 4.59
C GLY A 136 13.38 44.44 3.74
N ALA A 137 13.53 44.41 2.42
CA ALA A 137 12.75 43.53 1.53
C ALA A 137 13.42 42.15 1.42
N ALA A 138 12.64 41.07 1.31
CA ALA A 138 13.20 39.73 1.12
C ALA A 138 13.89 39.59 -0.24
N ASP A 139 15.07 38.97 -0.26
CA ASP A 139 15.88 38.79 -1.48
C ASP A 139 15.68 37.40 -2.11
N GLY A 140 15.03 36.49 -1.38
CA GLY A 140 14.70 35.14 -1.81
C GLY A 140 13.34 34.65 -1.35
N VAL A 141 13.01 33.45 -1.80
CA VAL A 141 11.82 32.70 -1.37
C VAL A 141 12.21 31.24 -1.13
N ARG A 142 11.50 30.58 -0.22
CA ARG A 142 11.63 29.14 0.04
C ARG A 142 10.25 28.49 0.07
N ALA A 143 10.21 27.19 -0.24
CA ALA A 143 8.99 26.40 -0.18
C ALA A 143 8.58 26.08 1.26
N VAL A 144 7.28 25.94 1.49
CA VAL A 144 6.69 25.54 2.77
C VAL A 144 6.36 24.04 2.81
N VAL A 145 6.23 23.42 1.64
CA VAL A 145 5.90 22.01 1.43
C VAL A 145 6.83 21.39 0.39
N ASP A 146 7.00 20.08 0.44
CA ASP A 146 7.63 19.33 -0.66
C ASP A 146 6.59 19.14 -1.77
N VAL A 147 6.99 19.42 -3.02
CA VAL A 147 6.17 19.19 -4.21
C VAL A 147 6.97 18.30 -5.15
N ARG A 148 6.54 17.04 -5.28
CA ARG A 148 7.29 16.02 -6.01
C ARG A 148 6.55 15.56 -7.25
N PRO A 149 7.14 15.71 -8.44
CA PRO A 149 6.59 15.13 -9.66
C PRO A 149 6.42 13.61 -9.56
N TYR A 150 5.30 13.12 -10.08
CA TYR A 150 4.91 11.72 -10.09
C TYR A 150 4.28 11.40 -11.46
N GLY A 151 4.74 10.34 -12.11
CA GLY A 151 4.19 9.88 -13.38
C GLY A 151 2.96 9.00 -13.15
N GLY A 152 1.82 9.40 -13.71
CA GLY A 152 0.61 8.60 -13.74
C GLY A 152 0.71 7.42 -14.72
N PRO A 153 -0.14 6.40 -14.57
CA PRO A 153 -0.04 5.14 -15.32
C PRO A 153 -0.27 5.27 -16.83
N GLU A 154 -0.91 6.35 -17.31
CA GLU A 154 -1.11 6.62 -18.75
C GLU A 154 -0.31 7.84 -19.21
N GLY A 155 0.78 8.17 -18.52
CA GLY A 155 1.64 9.31 -18.86
C GLY A 155 1.12 10.66 -18.37
N GLN A 156 0.27 10.67 -17.33
CA GLN A 156 -0.11 11.92 -16.68
C GLN A 156 1.06 12.51 -15.89
N ASP A 157 1.18 13.84 -15.90
CA ASP A 157 2.08 14.57 -15.03
C ASP A 157 1.33 15.00 -13.76
N TRP A 158 1.65 14.35 -12.64
CA TRP A 158 1.07 14.65 -11.34
C TRP A 158 2.12 15.19 -10.36
N TRP A 159 1.65 15.77 -9.25
CA TRP A 159 2.49 16.24 -8.17
C TRP A 159 1.92 15.83 -6.82
N ILE A 160 2.78 15.28 -5.99
CA ILE A 160 2.44 14.88 -4.63
C ILE A 160 2.97 15.93 -3.67
N VAL A 161 2.08 16.40 -2.80
CA VAL A 161 2.38 17.40 -1.78
C VAL A 161 2.54 16.70 -0.43
N SER A 162 3.62 17.02 0.27
CA SER A 162 3.94 16.45 1.58
C SER A 162 4.76 17.42 2.44
N ASP A 163 5.07 17.04 3.67
CA ASP A 163 5.92 17.86 4.53
C ASP A 163 7.36 17.94 4.02
N LEU A 164 8.04 19.05 4.33
CA LEU A 164 9.46 19.24 4.03
C LEU A 164 10.31 18.13 4.68
N GLY A 165 11.43 17.80 4.05
CA GLY A 165 12.26 16.65 4.41
C GLY A 165 11.64 15.27 4.13
N CYS A 166 10.33 15.14 3.87
CA CYS A 166 9.60 13.85 3.87
C CYS A 166 9.42 13.21 2.50
N ALA A 167 10.21 13.65 1.54
CA ALA A 167 10.14 13.26 0.13
C ALA A 167 10.31 11.76 -0.15
N VAL A 168 10.96 11.04 0.76
CA VAL A 168 11.11 9.58 0.71
C VAL A 168 10.30 9.00 1.87
N GLY A 169 9.33 8.14 1.57
CA GLY A 169 8.61 7.42 2.61
C GLY A 169 9.57 6.63 3.51
N GLY A 170 9.34 6.69 4.83
CA GLY A 170 10.16 6.03 5.84
C GLY A 170 11.15 6.97 6.56
N ALA A 171 12.16 6.34 7.14
CA ALA A 171 13.17 6.88 8.04
C ALA A 171 13.78 8.22 7.68
N SER A 172 14.32 8.25 6.47
CA SER A 172 15.11 9.34 5.94
C SER A 172 14.23 10.57 5.72
N GLY A 173 12.94 10.34 5.45
CA GLY A 173 11.93 11.38 5.38
C GLY A 173 11.62 12.00 6.74
N ALA A 174 11.31 11.15 7.73
CA ALA A 174 10.95 11.58 9.09
C ALA A 174 12.13 12.16 9.90
N ALA A 175 13.37 11.75 9.62
CA ALA A 175 14.56 12.28 10.26
C ALA A 175 14.99 13.65 9.72
N ALA A 176 14.62 13.97 8.46
CA ALA A 176 14.92 15.24 7.80
C ALA A 176 13.85 16.33 8.03
N ALA A 177 12.69 15.95 8.58
CA ALA A 177 11.64 16.88 8.95
C ALA A 177 12.11 17.84 10.05
N GLY A 178 12.07 19.15 9.75
CA GLY A 178 12.45 20.21 10.68
C GLY A 178 11.42 20.42 11.79
N GLU A 179 10.88 21.63 11.90
CA GLU A 179 10.06 22.11 13.02
C GLU A 179 8.71 21.39 13.22
N VAL A 180 8.35 20.36 12.45
CA VAL A 180 7.04 19.65 12.56
C VAL A 180 7.07 18.57 13.63
N ASP A 181 6.05 18.54 14.49
CA ASP A 181 5.83 17.41 15.39
C ASP A 181 5.74 16.13 14.56
N ARG A 182 6.66 15.20 14.81
CA ARG A 182 6.78 13.92 14.09
C ARG A 182 5.48 13.11 14.12
N SER A 183 4.61 13.33 15.11
CA SER A 183 3.30 12.70 15.18
C SER A 183 2.30 13.20 14.14
N GLN A 184 2.52 14.39 13.55
CA GLN A 184 1.64 15.03 12.57
C GLN A 184 2.23 15.03 11.15
N LEU A 185 3.38 14.40 10.97
CA LEU A 185 4.13 14.43 9.73
C LEU A 185 3.42 13.67 8.60
N VAL A 186 3.34 14.29 7.42
CA VAL A 186 2.78 13.67 6.21
C VAL A 186 3.91 13.31 5.26
N LEU A 187 4.09 12.02 5.01
CA LEU A 187 5.10 11.51 4.11
C LEU A 187 4.69 11.65 2.64
N GLY A 188 5.69 11.85 1.77
CA GLY A 188 5.54 11.71 0.33
C GLY A 188 5.33 10.25 -0.10
N VAL A 189 5.45 9.98 -1.40
CA VAL A 189 5.26 8.64 -1.95
C VAL A 189 6.44 7.74 -1.63
N GLY A 190 6.19 6.63 -0.94
CA GLY A 190 7.15 5.55 -0.71
C GLY A 190 6.83 4.28 -1.53
N GLY A 191 7.72 3.27 -1.42
CA GLY A 191 7.55 1.99 -2.10
C GLY A 191 6.27 1.24 -1.73
N ALA A 192 5.77 1.40 -0.50
CA ALA A 192 4.50 0.83 -0.06
C ALA A 192 3.32 1.45 -0.84
N SER A 193 3.26 2.77 -0.94
CA SER A 193 2.19 3.48 -1.65
C SER A 193 2.17 3.15 -3.15
N THR A 194 3.34 3.05 -3.80
CA THR A 194 3.41 2.65 -5.21
C THR A 194 3.05 1.17 -5.42
N THR A 195 3.44 0.30 -4.48
CA THR A 195 3.05 -1.11 -4.52
C THR A 195 1.54 -1.26 -4.41
N LEU A 196 0.88 -0.55 -3.48
CA LEU A 196 -0.57 -0.59 -3.35
C LEU A 196 -1.28 -0.04 -4.60
N ALA A 197 -0.79 1.06 -5.17
CA ALA A 197 -1.34 1.59 -6.43
C ALA A 197 -1.23 0.57 -7.58
N GLY A 198 -0.12 -0.17 -7.67
CA GLY A 198 0.07 -1.25 -8.64
C GLY A 198 -0.79 -2.49 -8.38
N LEU A 199 -1.10 -2.80 -7.12
CA LEU A 199 -1.99 -3.90 -6.72
C LEU A 199 -3.47 -3.55 -6.91
N THR A 200 -3.84 -2.27 -6.95
CA THR A 200 -5.25 -1.86 -6.91
C THR A 200 -6.00 -2.26 -8.18
N VAL A 201 -7.14 -2.93 -8.03
CA VAL A 201 -8.09 -3.22 -9.12
C VAL A 201 -8.70 -1.89 -9.57
N SER A 202 -8.39 -1.49 -10.81
CA SER A 202 -8.73 -0.16 -11.33
C SER A 202 -9.83 -0.18 -12.39
N THR A 203 -10.74 -1.16 -12.31
CA THR A 203 -11.95 -1.17 -13.13
C THR A 203 -12.84 0.04 -12.79
N PRO A 204 -13.64 0.56 -13.74
CA PRO A 204 -14.55 1.66 -13.46
C PRO A 204 -15.54 1.32 -12.34
N VAL A 205 -15.64 2.19 -11.33
CA VAL A 205 -16.48 2.00 -10.14
C VAL A 205 -17.22 3.30 -9.77
N GLY A 206 -18.29 3.17 -8.99
CA GLY A 206 -19.05 4.30 -8.50
C GLY A 206 -18.30 5.02 -7.38
N ARG A 207 -18.00 4.31 -6.28
CA ARG A 207 -17.50 4.90 -5.04
C ARG A 207 -16.24 4.21 -4.53
N VAL A 208 -15.20 5.00 -4.27
CA VAL A 208 -13.95 4.54 -3.64
C VAL A 208 -13.77 5.19 -2.28
N LEU A 209 -13.31 4.41 -1.30
CA LEU A 209 -12.81 4.89 -0.01
C LEU A 209 -11.29 4.72 0.06
N ASP A 210 -10.56 5.83 0.20
CA ASP A 210 -9.15 5.87 0.54
C ASP A 210 -9.00 6.06 2.07
N LEU A 211 -8.75 4.95 2.79
CA LEU A 211 -8.67 4.93 4.25
C LEU A 211 -7.22 5.12 4.72
N GLY A 212 -6.96 6.25 5.38
CA GLY A 212 -5.61 6.68 5.75
C GLY A 212 -4.91 7.35 4.58
N THR A 213 -5.55 8.39 4.01
CA THR A 213 -5.18 8.95 2.70
C THR A 213 -3.76 9.56 2.67
N GLY A 214 -3.23 10.01 3.81
CA GLY A 214 -1.87 10.55 3.88
C GLY A 214 -1.64 11.73 2.94
N SER A 215 -0.78 11.57 1.93
CA SER A 215 -0.53 12.59 0.90
C SER A 215 -1.51 12.55 -0.28
N GLY A 216 -2.46 11.61 -0.29
CA GLY A 216 -3.52 11.54 -1.29
C GLY A 216 -3.21 10.71 -2.53
N ILE A 217 -2.12 9.93 -2.52
CA ILE A 217 -1.69 9.15 -3.68
C ILE A 217 -2.74 8.11 -4.12
N GLN A 218 -3.38 7.39 -3.19
CA GLN A 218 -4.41 6.42 -3.57
C GLN A 218 -5.68 7.12 -4.06
N ALA A 219 -6.13 8.19 -3.38
CA ALA A 219 -7.22 9.04 -3.86
C ALA A 219 -6.96 9.60 -5.28
N LEU A 220 -5.71 9.98 -5.60
CA LEU A 220 -5.31 10.46 -6.91
C LEU A 220 -5.45 9.38 -7.99
N HIS A 221 -5.00 8.15 -7.71
CA HIS A 221 -5.21 7.00 -8.62
C HIS A 221 -6.69 6.63 -8.75
N ALA A 222 -7.44 6.66 -7.64
CA ALA A 222 -8.87 6.39 -7.60
C ALA A 222 -9.67 7.36 -8.47
N GLY A 223 -9.31 8.65 -8.50
CA GLY A 223 -9.98 9.67 -9.30
C GLY A 223 -9.98 9.41 -10.82
N ARG A 224 -9.19 8.44 -11.31
CA ARG A 224 -9.21 8.01 -12.72
C ARG A 224 -10.32 7.02 -13.07
N HIS A 225 -10.75 6.21 -12.11
CA HIS A 225 -11.68 5.10 -12.35
C HIS A 225 -12.90 5.14 -11.43
N ALA A 226 -12.93 6.04 -10.44
CA ALA A 226 -14.07 6.27 -9.55
C ALA A 226 -14.91 7.47 -10.00
N THR A 227 -16.23 7.37 -9.83
CA THR A 227 -17.12 8.53 -9.97
C THR A 227 -17.03 9.44 -8.75
N HIS A 228 -16.84 8.86 -7.56
CA HIS A 228 -16.71 9.58 -6.30
C HIS A 228 -15.62 8.96 -5.43
N VAL A 229 -14.74 9.79 -4.88
CA VAL A 229 -13.69 9.40 -3.94
C VAL A 229 -13.99 10.04 -2.59
N THR A 230 -14.12 9.21 -1.55
CA THR A 230 -14.05 9.65 -0.15
C THR A 230 -12.66 9.32 0.37
N ALA A 231 -11.99 10.27 1.02
CA ALA A 231 -10.67 10.04 1.62
C ALA A 231 -10.71 10.42 3.10
N THR A 232 -10.24 9.52 3.96
CA THR A 232 -10.29 9.69 5.41
C THR A 232 -8.91 9.65 6.03
N ASP A 233 -8.68 10.45 7.07
CA ASP A 233 -7.46 10.41 7.86
C ASP A 233 -7.72 10.90 9.30
N LEU A 234 -6.95 10.41 10.26
CA LEU A 234 -6.95 10.94 11.62
C LEU A 234 -6.29 12.33 11.68
N ASN A 235 -5.30 12.55 10.83
CA ASN A 235 -4.49 13.74 10.80
C ASN A 235 -5.11 14.80 9.86
N PRO A 236 -5.62 15.94 10.37
CA PRO A 236 -6.17 16.99 9.51
C PRO A 236 -5.12 17.59 8.55
N ARG A 237 -3.82 17.49 8.88
CA ARG A 237 -2.73 17.89 7.99
C ARG A 237 -2.62 16.98 6.77
N ALA A 238 -2.85 15.67 6.93
CA ALA A 238 -2.90 14.72 5.83
C ALA A 238 -4.03 15.06 4.86
N LEU A 239 -5.25 15.31 5.37
CA LEU A 239 -6.37 15.74 4.53
C LEU A 239 -6.07 17.04 3.75
N ALA A 240 -5.36 17.98 4.36
CA ALA A 240 -4.92 19.19 3.67
C ALA A 240 -3.87 18.89 2.57
N CYS A 241 -2.89 18.02 2.82
CA CYS A 241 -1.95 17.54 1.80
C CYS A 241 -2.66 16.81 0.66
N THR A 242 -3.61 15.91 0.94
CA THR A 242 -4.44 15.24 -0.07
C THR A 242 -5.16 16.26 -0.95
N ARG A 243 -5.78 17.28 -0.36
CA ARG A 243 -6.44 18.36 -1.13
C ARG A 243 -5.48 19.07 -2.07
N LEU A 244 -4.29 19.42 -1.57
CA LEU A 244 -3.25 20.09 -2.35
C LEU A 244 -2.73 19.20 -3.49
N THR A 245 -2.49 17.92 -3.22
CA THR A 245 -2.09 16.91 -4.21
C THR A 245 -3.12 16.79 -5.35
N LEU A 246 -4.41 16.61 -5.00
CA LEU A 246 -5.48 16.48 -6.00
C LEU A 246 -5.62 17.75 -6.84
N ALA A 247 -5.65 18.93 -6.19
CA ALA A 247 -5.80 20.20 -6.87
C ALA A 247 -4.61 20.51 -7.79
N LEU A 248 -3.38 20.32 -7.32
CA LEU A 248 -2.16 20.59 -8.09
C LEU A 248 -2.01 19.61 -9.26
N SER A 249 -2.44 18.35 -9.09
CA SER A 249 -2.45 17.34 -10.15
C SER A 249 -3.63 17.46 -11.11
N GLY A 250 -4.57 18.39 -10.87
CA GLY A 250 -5.77 18.55 -11.69
C GLY A 250 -6.78 17.42 -11.59
N ALA A 251 -6.73 16.63 -10.52
CA ALA A 251 -7.68 15.57 -10.26
C ALA A 251 -8.98 16.14 -9.65
N PRO A 252 -10.11 15.42 -9.78
CA PRO A 252 -11.35 15.75 -9.07
C PRO A 252 -11.12 15.87 -7.57
N GLU A 253 -11.84 16.78 -6.92
CA GLU A 253 -11.83 16.89 -5.46
C GLU A 253 -12.46 15.65 -4.82
N ALA A 254 -11.84 15.15 -3.75
CA ALA A 254 -12.38 14.07 -2.94
C ALA A 254 -13.20 14.62 -1.77
N ASP A 255 -14.15 13.84 -1.27
CA ASP A 255 -14.82 14.10 0.01
C ASP A 255 -13.88 13.74 1.17
N LEU A 256 -13.30 14.77 1.79
CA LEU A 256 -12.27 14.65 2.81
C LEU A 256 -12.88 14.68 4.22
N ARG A 257 -12.71 13.59 4.98
CA ARG A 257 -13.32 13.47 6.32
C ARG A 257 -12.30 13.05 7.37
N GLN A 258 -12.33 13.73 8.52
CA GLN A 258 -11.44 13.42 9.63
C GLN A 258 -12.05 12.35 10.54
N GLY A 259 -11.26 11.34 10.91
CA GLY A 259 -11.57 10.44 12.01
C GLY A 259 -10.92 9.06 11.86
N SER A 260 -11.29 8.14 12.76
CA SER A 260 -10.64 6.84 12.90
C SER A 260 -11.31 5.79 12.03
N LEU A 261 -10.52 5.06 11.23
CA LEU A 261 -10.99 3.91 10.45
C LEU A 261 -12.28 4.25 9.68
N PHE A 262 -13.36 3.50 9.93
CA PHE A 262 -14.65 3.65 9.28
C PHE A 262 -15.61 4.62 9.99
N GLU A 263 -15.23 5.21 11.14
CA GLU A 263 -16.12 6.13 11.88
C GLU A 263 -16.62 7.31 11.03
N PRO A 264 -15.81 7.97 10.17
CA PRO A 264 -16.26 9.13 9.38
C PRO A 264 -17.25 8.79 8.26
N VAL A 265 -17.39 7.50 7.92
CA VAL A 265 -18.24 7.05 6.81
C VAL A 265 -19.49 6.32 7.28
N GLY A 266 -19.63 6.04 8.59
CA GLY A 266 -20.81 5.37 9.14
C GLY A 266 -21.18 4.12 8.36
N ASP A 267 -22.44 3.98 7.97
CA ASP A 267 -22.94 2.80 7.22
C ASP A 267 -22.77 2.93 5.69
N GLU A 268 -22.01 3.92 5.20
CA GLU A 268 -21.77 4.09 3.76
C GLU A 268 -21.02 2.88 3.18
N ARG A 269 -21.36 2.55 1.93
CA ARG A 269 -20.78 1.43 1.18
C ARG A 269 -20.01 1.91 -0.03
N TYR A 270 -18.97 1.15 -0.38
CA TYR A 270 -18.00 1.45 -1.42
C TYR A 270 -17.77 0.23 -2.30
N ASP A 271 -17.51 0.48 -3.57
CA ASP A 271 -17.16 -0.57 -4.55
C ASP A 271 -15.69 -0.98 -4.41
N LEU A 272 -14.87 -0.07 -3.88
CA LEU A 272 -13.46 -0.31 -3.58
C LEU A 272 -13.06 0.47 -2.32
N ILE A 273 -12.44 -0.24 -1.39
CA ILE A 273 -11.75 0.33 -0.21
C ILE A 273 -10.26 0.05 -0.39
N VAL A 274 -9.45 1.10 -0.42
CA VAL A 274 -7.99 0.99 -0.47
C VAL A 274 -7.39 1.56 0.80
N SER A 275 -6.36 0.89 1.34
CA SER A 275 -5.67 1.39 2.51
C SER A 275 -4.21 1.00 2.54
N ASN A 276 -3.35 1.98 2.80
CA ASN A 276 -1.97 1.77 3.23
C ASN A 276 -1.89 2.16 4.71
N PRO A 277 -2.44 1.34 5.63
CA PRO A 277 -2.56 1.73 7.02
C PRO A 277 -1.18 1.83 7.68
N PRO A 278 -1.07 2.47 8.85
CA PRO A 278 0.13 2.41 9.68
C PRO A 278 0.32 0.99 10.23
N PHE A 279 0.76 0.03 9.41
CA PHE A 279 0.79 -1.39 9.74
C PHE A 279 2.04 -1.83 10.54
N VAL A 280 2.86 -0.90 11.03
CA VAL A 280 4.03 -1.25 11.85
C VAL A 280 3.57 -1.70 13.23
N ILE A 281 4.03 -2.89 13.62
CA ILE A 281 3.74 -3.50 14.91
C ILE A 281 4.83 -3.06 15.88
N SER A 282 4.61 -1.92 16.52
CA SER A 282 5.60 -1.29 17.41
C SER A 282 5.07 -1.13 18.83
N PRO A 283 5.95 -1.07 19.84
CA PRO A 283 5.59 -0.68 21.18
C PRO A 283 5.06 0.75 21.27
N GLY A 284 3.78 0.86 21.62
CA GLY A 284 3.06 2.12 21.68
C GLY A 284 2.81 2.75 20.30
N ALA A 285 2.35 4.01 20.30
CA ALA A 285 1.95 4.73 19.09
C ALA A 285 2.76 6.04 18.96
N ARG A 286 4.07 5.94 18.73
CA ARG A 286 4.95 7.13 18.72
C ARG A 286 4.83 7.93 17.42
N LEU A 287 4.63 7.26 16.30
CA LEU A 287 4.64 7.81 14.95
C LEU A 287 3.34 7.42 14.24
N VAL A 288 2.35 8.32 14.23
CA VAL A 288 0.98 8.09 13.74
C VAL A 288 0.95 7.58 12.29
N TYR A 289 1.89 8.00 11.45
CA TYR A 289 1.94 7.62 10.04
C TYR A 289 2.35 6.15 9.79
N ARG A 290 2.92 5.45 10.78
CA ARG A 290 3.41 4.07 10.61
C ARG A 290 3.02 3.13 11.75
N ASP A 291 2.90 3.60 12.99
CA ASP A 291 2.61 2.77 14.15
C ASP A 291 1.11 2.48 14.23
N GLY A 292 0.72 1.21 14.29
CA GLY A 292 -0.70 0.81 14.21
C GLY A 292 -1.57 1.28 15.37
N GLY A 293 -0.95 1.70 16.48
CA GLY A 293 -1.59 2.27 17.66
C GLY A 293 -2.49 1.32 18.44
N LEU A 294 -2.74 0.12 17.91
CA LEU A 294 -3.40 -1.01 18.54
C LEU A 294 -2.36 -2.11 18.81
N SER A 295 -2.66 -2.97 19.78
CA SER A 295 -1.74 -4.06 20.15
C SER A 295 -1.52 -5.04 18.99
N GLY A 296 -0.28 -5.40 18.72
CA GLY A 296 0.08 -6.37 17.69
C GLY A 296 -0.41 -5.95 16.31
N ASP A 297 -1.01 -6.88 15.58
CA ASP A 297 -1.61 -6.66 14.26
C ASP A 297 -3.13 -6.39 14.30
N ALA A 298 -3.65 -5.97 15.47
CA ALA A 298 -5.08 -5.73 15.65
C ALA A 298 -5.65 -4.65 14.71
N LEU A 299 -4.84 -3.69 14.26
CA LEU A 299 -5.25 -2.70 13.27
C LEU A 299 -5.62 -3.36 11.94
N CYS A 300 -4.70 -4.13 11.36
CA CYS A 300 -4.94 -4.82 10.09
C CYS A 300 -6.08 -5.83 10.22
N ARG A 301 -6.13 -6.58 11.33
CA ARG A 301 -7.24 -7.48 11.64
C ARG A 301 -8.59 -6.75 11.66
N THR A 302 -8.66 -5.60 12.32
CA THR A 302 -9.90 -4.80 12.40
C THR A 302 -10.33 -4.28 11.03
N LEU A 303 -9.39 -3.81 10.22
CA LEU A 303 -9.67 -3.37 8.85
C LEU A 303 -10.25 -4.49 8.00
N VAL A 304 -9.61 -5.67 8.02
CA VAL A 304 -10.09 -6.86 7.29
C VAL A 304 -11.49 -7.26 7.76
N GLN A 305 -11.70 -7.38 9.08
CA GLN A 305 -12.97 -7.85 9.65
C GLN A 305 -14.13 -6.89 9.41
N ARG A 306 -13.89 -5.57 9.46
CA ARG A 306 -14.94 -4.55 9.28
C ARG A 306 -15.16 -4.16 7.82
N SER A 307 -14.22 -4.46 6.92
CA SER A 307 -14.32 -4.05 5.50
C SER A 307 -15.63 -4.50 4.85
N ALA A 308 -16.08 -5.74 5.09
CA ALA A 308 -17.28 -6.31 4.45
C ALA A 308 -18.57 -5.53 4.74
N ASP A 309 -18.66 -4.87 5.90
CA ASP A 309 -19.82 -4.04 6.26
C ASP A 309 -19.88 -2.76 5.43
N HIS A 310 -18.74 -2.29 4.93
CA HIS A 310 -18.62 -1.09 4.10
C HIS A 310 -18.43 -1.40 2.60
N LEU A 311 -18.49 -2.67 2.20
CA LEU A 311 -18.46 -3.05 0.79
C LEU A 311 -19.87 -3.20 0.21
N THR A 312 -20.02 -2.75 -1.05
CA THR A 312 -21.10 -3.20 -1.94
C THR A 312 -20.90 -4.65 -2.34
N ASP A 313 -21.94 -5.30 -2.86
CA ASP A 313 -21.81 -6.68 -3.36
C ASP A 313 -20.89 -6.69 -4.60
N GLY A 314 -19.92 -7.61 -4.61
CA GLY A 314 -18.82 -7.62 -5.58
C GLY A 314 -17.71 -6.59 -5.32
N GLY A 315 -17.85 -5.73 -4.30
CA GLY A 315 -16.87 -4.72 -3.95
C GLY A 315 -15.58 -5.30 -3.36
N TRP A 316 -14.51 -4.51 -3.44
CA TRP A 316 -13.14 -4.91 -3.12
C TRP A 316 -12.59 -4.17 -1.90
N CYS A 317 -11.81 -4.86 -1.06
CA CYS A 317 -10.95 -4.19 -0.08
C CYS A 317 -9.50 -4.63 -0.30
N GLN A 318 -8.61 -3.67 -0.52
CA GLN A 318 -7.20 -3.91 -0.81
C GLN A 318 -6.32 -3.11 0.14
N LEU A 319 -5.49 -3.81 0.90
CA LEU A 319 -4.58 -3.17 1.83
C LEU A 319 -3.22 -3.85 1.91
N LEU A 320 -2.21 -3.05 2.28
CA LEU A 320 -0.93 -3.57 2.75
C LEU A 320 -1.02 -3.87 4.24
N ALA A 321 -0.37 -4.94 4.68
CA ALA A 321 -0.43 -5.38 6.06
C ALA A 321 0.86 -6.06 6.51
N ASN A 322 1.11 -5.94 7.82
CA ASN A 322 1.97 -6.84 8.56
C ASN A 322 1.13 -7.69 9.50
N TRP A 323 1.60 -8.90 9.81
CA TRP A 323 0.96 -9.79 10.77
C TRP A 323 1.97 -10.61 11.56
N GLU A 324 1.61 -10.93 12.80
CA GLU A 324 2.44 -11.71 13.70
C GLU A 324 2.36 -13.21 13.39
N HIS A 325 3.52 -13.87 13.36
CA HIS A 325 3.64 -15.32 13.44
C HIS A 325 3.78 -15.68 14.91
N VAL A 326 2.68 -16.18 15.49
CA VAL A 326 2.57 -16.49 16.92
C VAL A 326 2.94 -17.95 17.16
N GLU A 327 3.72 -18.20 18.21
CA GLU A 327 4.11 -19.54 18.62
C GLU A 327 2.88 -20.43 18.90
N GLY A 328 2.88 -21.63 18.31
CA GLY A 328 1.80 -22.59 18.46
C GLY A 328 0.59 -22.37 17.53
N GLU A 329 0.61 -21.34 16.69
CA GLU A 329 -0.42 -21.08 15.67
C GLU A 329 0.15 -21.23 14.25
N ASP A 330 -0.62 -21.80 13.33
CA ASP A 330 -0.32 -21.66 11.90
C ASP A 330 -0.77 -20.27 11.44
N TRP A 331 0.16 -19.48 10.92
CA TRP A 331 -0.11 -18.10 10.52
C TRP A 331 -1.16 -18.01 9.42
N ARG A 332 -1.29 -19.03 8.56
CA ARG A 332 -2.29 -19.05 7.48
C ARG A 332 -3.67 -19.23 8.07
N ASP A 333 -3.84 -20.16 9.00
CA ASP A 333 -5.11 -20.38 9.70
C ASP A 333 -5.53 -19.15 10.51
N ARG A 334 -4.56 -18.48 11.15
CA ARG A 334 -4.79 -17.23 11.86
C ARG A 334 -5.31 -16.13 10.93
N LEU A 335 -4.70 -15.93 9.75
CA LEU A 335 -5.17 -14.94 8.77
C LEU A 335 -6.50 -15.34 8.11
N ARG A 336 -6.72 -16.63 7.85
CA ARG A 336 -8.04 -17.13 7.39
C ARG A 336 -9.15 -16.72 8.36
N SER A 337 -8.88 -16.75 9.67
CA SER A 337 -9.84 -16.33 10.71
C SER A 337 -10.18 -14.83 10.71
N TRP A 338 -9.41 -14.00 10.01
CA TRP A 338 -9.69 -12.56 9.88
C TRP A 338 -10.74 -12.30 8.80
N VAL A 339 -10.84 -13.18 7.80
CA VAL A 339 -11.70 -12.98 6.64
C VAL A 339 -13.16 -13.04 7.07
N PRO A 340 -13.96 -11.98 6.84
CA PRO A 340 -15.37 -11.98 7.18
C PRO A 340 -16.16 -12.99 6.31
N SER A 341 -17.27 -13.48 6.83
CA SER A 341 -18.16 -14.40 6.12
C SER A 341 -18.66 -13.79 4.80
N GLY A 342 -18.73 -14.59 3.74
CA GLY A 342 -19.21 -14.13 2.42
C GLY A 342 -18.18 -13.32 1.63
N CYS A 343 -16.93 -13.26 2.08
CA CYS A 343 -15.83 -12.64 1.34
C CYS A 343 -14.84 -13.70 0.83
N ASP A 344 -14.54 -13.62 -0.47
CA ASP A 344 -13.33 -14.24 -1.00
C ASP A 344 -12.12 -13.42 -0.56
N ALA A 345 -10.97 -14.08 -0.42
CA ALA A 345 -9.74 -13.43 -0.01
C ALA A 345 -8.52 -14.05 -0.69
N TRP A 346 -7.57 -13.18 -1.06
CA TRP A 346 -6.23 -13.57 -1.47
C TRP A 346 -5.21 -12.79 -0.64
N ILE A 347 -4.52 -13.50 0.25
CA ILE A 347 -3.55 -12.98 1.20
C ILE A 347 -2.18 -13.53 0.82
N VAL A 348 -1.25 -12.64 0.50
CA VAL A 348 0.07 -13.01 -0.01
C VAL A 348 1.16 -12.44 0.90
N GLN A 349 1.90 -13.32 1.56
CA GLN A 349 3.14 -12.97 2.26
C GLN A 349 4.28 -12.84 1.26
N ARG A 350 4.95 -11.68 1.22
CA ARG A 350 6.13 -11.45 0.37
C ARG A 350 7.44 -11.59 1.10
N GLU A 351 7.43 -11.28 2.39
CA GLU A 351 8.62 -11.31 3.23
C GLU A 351 8.23 -11.74 4.64
N VAL A 352 9.17 -12.38 5.33
CA VAL A 352 9.08 -12.67 6.75
C VAL A 352 10.40 -12.27 7.40
N GLN A 353 10.31 -11.58 8.52
CA GLN A 353 11.47 -11.22 9.34
C GLN A 353 11.26 -11.76 10.75
N ASP A 354 12.33 -12.27 11.37
CA ASP A 354 12.27 -12.56 12.80
C ASP A 354 12.11 -11.26 13.61
N ILE A 355 11.69 -11.37 14.86
CA ILE A 355 11.40 -10.21 15.72
C ILE A 355 12.61 -9.29 15.95
N THR A 356 13.83 -9.83 15.87
CA THR A 356 15.08 -9.07 16.04
C THR A 356 15.33 -8.20 14.82
N GLN A 357 15.27 -8.80 13.63
CA GLN A 357 15.39 -8.12 12.35
C GLN A 357 14.30 -7.05 12.17
N TYR A 358 13.06 -7.38 12.54
CA TYR A 358 11.92 -6.48 12.46
C TYR A 358 12.10 -5.24 13.35
N ALA A 359 12.45 -5.45 14.63
CA ALA A 359 12.69 -4.35 15.56
C ALA A 359 13.87 -3.47 15.11
N GLU A 360 14.97 -4.08 14.66
CA GLU A 360 16.14 -3.37 14.15
C GLU A 360 15.81 -2.50 12.93
N LEU A 361 15.03 -3.03 11.98
CA LEU A 361 14.57 -2.29 10.80
C LEU A 361 13.86 -1.00 11.22
N TRP A 362 12.87 -1.08 12.11
CA TRP A 362 12.03 0.06 12.46
C TRP A 362 12.67 1.04 13.45
N LEU A 363 13.59 0.56 14.31
CA LEU A 363 14.43 1.42 15.16
C LEU A 363 15.47 2.17 14.32
N ARG A 364 16.07 1.50 13.32
CA ARG A 364 16.93 2.16 12.35
C ARG A 364 16.15 3.19 11.56
N ASP A 365 14.93 2.82 11.17
CA ASP A 365 14.05 3.73 10.43
C ASP A 365 13.73 4.99 11.25
N ALA A 366 13.47 4.87 12.54
CA ALA A 366 13.25 6.06 13.36
C ALA A 366 14.51 6.93 13.62
N GLY A 367 15.69 6.51 13.13
CA GLY A 367 16.98 7.13 13.41
C GLY A 367 17.48 6.87 14.84
N ASP A 368 16.87 5.94 15.57
CA ASP A 368 17.17 5.73 17.00
C ASP A 368 18.58 5.18 17.23
N HIS A 369 19.15 4.52 16.21
CA HIS A 369 20.52 4.02 16.19
C HIS A 369 21.61 5.10 16.10
N LEU A 370 21.25 6.34 15.75
CA LEU A 370 22.19 7.47 15.63
C LEU A 370 22.41 8.21 16.95
N GLY A 371 21.60 7.91 17.97
CA GLY A 371 21.64 8.56 19.28
C GLY A 371 22.52 7.84 20.30
N ASP A 372 22.14 7.97 21.57
CA ASP A 372 22.79 7.28 22.69
C ASP A 372 22.62 5.75 22.59
N PRO A 373 23.73 4.97 22.57
CA PRO A 373 23.68 3.51 22.53
C PRO A 373 22.85 2.88 23.67
N ALA A 374 22.86 3.45 24.88
CA ALA A 374 22.10 2.92 26.01
C ALA A 374 20.59 3.10 25.79
N ARG A 375 20.18 4.26 25.23
CA ARG A 375 18.79 4.53 24.86
C ARG A 375 18.31 3.62 23.73
N TYR A 376 19.17 3.35 22.75
CA TYR A 376 18.87 2.39 21.69
C TYR A 376 18.65 0.99 22.26
N ALA A 377 19.57 0.50 23.10
CA ALA A 377 19.48 -0.82 23.72
C ALA A 377 18.19 -0.98 24.54
N ALA A 378 17.85 0.00 25.39
CA ALA A 378 16.63 -0.05 26.19
C ALA A 378 15.35 -0.07 25.33
N ARG A 379 15.35 0.62 24.19
CA ARG A 379 14.21 0.58 23.26
C ARG A 379 14.11 -0.74 22.53
N TYR A 380 15.25 -1.27 22.10
CA TYR A 380 15.28 -2.56 21.45
C TYR A 380 14.77 -3.66 22.39
N ASP A 381 15.23 -3.66 23.64
CA ASP A 381 14.74 -4.55 24.70
C ASP A 381 13.21 -4.46 24.87
N ALA A 382 12.65 -3.24 24.93
CA ALA A 382 11.20 -3.04 25.02
C ALA A 382 10.41 -3.59 23.80
N TRP A 383 10.98 -3.54 22.59
CA TRP A 383 10.38 -4.18 21.42
C TRP A 383 10.34 -5.70 21.56
N LEU A 384 11.46 -6.29 21.99
CA LEU A 384 11.58 -7.74 22.16
C LEU A 384 10.67 -8.25 23.28
N GLU A 385 10.65 -7.59 24.44
CA GLU A 385 9.75 -7.93 25.55
C GLU A 385 8.28 -7.94 25.10
N GLU A 386 7.87 -6.99 24.26
CA GLU A 386 6.50 -6.92 23.80
C GLU A 386 6.13 -8.08 22.86
N PHE A 387 7.02 -8.43 21.93
CA PHE A 387 6.83 -9.62 21.08
C PHE A 387 6.85 -10.92 21.89
N GLU A 388 7.77 -11.06 22.85
CA GLU A 388 7.85 -12.21 23.75
C GLU A 388 6.56 -12.36 24.57
N SER A 389 6.00 -11.25 25.07
CA SER A 389 4.74 -11.28 25.83
C SER A 389 3.55 -11.82 25.03
N ARG A 390 3.60 -11.73 23.70
CA ARG A 390 2.60 -12.25 22.77
C ARG A 390 2.97 -13.61 22.17
N GLY A 391 4.16 -14.13 22.45
CA GLY A 391 4.68 -15.32 21.77
C GLY A 391 4.97 -15.11 20.29
N THR A 392 5.15 -13.86 19.84
CA THR A 392 5.47 -13.55 18.44
C THR A 392 6.90 -13.96 18.12
N ARG A 393 7.08 -14.79 17.08
CA ARG A 393 8.40 -15.28 16.64
C ARG A 393 8.92 -14.59 15.39
N ALA A 394 8.01 -14.14 14.53
CA ALA A 394 8.32 -13.42 13.30
C ALA A 394 7.16 -12.51 12.90
N VAL A 395 7.41 -11.62 11.95
CA VAL A 395 6.41 -10.76 11.35
C VAL A 395 6.42 -10.97 9.83
N GLY A 396 5.26 -11.30 9.28
CA GLY A 396 5.03 -11.39 7.85
C GLY A 396 4.64 -10.03 7.27
N PHE A 397 5.07 -9.77 6.04
CA PHE A 397 4.76 -8.55 5.28
C PHE A 397 4.08 -8.94 3.97
N GLY A 398 3.05 -8.21 3.57
CA GLY A 398 2.38 -8.49 2.32
C GLY A 398 1.17 -7.62 2.03
N TRP A 399 0.27 -8.18 1.24
CA TRP A 399 -1.01 -7.55 0.94
C TRP A 399 -2.16 -8.50 1.18
N ILE A 400 -3.32 -7.91 1.41
CA ILE A 400 -4.60 -8.57 1.57
C ILE A 400 -5.55 -7.97 0.53
N THR A 401 -6.12 -8.82 -0.31
CA THR A 401 -7.26 -8.46 -1.15
C THR A 401 -8.48 -9.27 -0.71
N LEU A 402 -9.59 -8.58 -0.48
CA LEU A 402 -10.90 -9.16 -0.21
C LEU A 402 -11.85 -8.75 -1.33
N ARG A 403 -12.81 -9.64 -1.63
CA ARG A 403 -13.95 -9.31 -2.47
C ARG A 403 -15.22 -9.83 -1.80
N LYS A 404 -16.23 -8.97 -1.64
CA LYS A 404 -17.53 -9.35 -1.07
C LYS A 404 -18.34 -10.15 -2.10
N SER A 405 -17.97 -11.42 -2.28
CA SER A 405 -18.56 -12.31 -3.28
C SER A 405 -19.98 -12.76 -2.92
N GLY A 406 -20.36 -12.72 -1.64
CA GLY A 406 -21.64 -13.26 -1.16
C GLY A 406 -21.72 -14.79 -1.29
N ALA A 407 -20.60 -15.47 -1.54
CA ALA A 407 -20.57 -16.90 -1.77
C ALA A 407 -20.79 -17.70 -0.48
N ASP A 408 -21.61 -18.75 -0.56
CA ASP A 408 -21.82 -19.69 0.55
C ASP A 408 -20.52 -20.39 0.98
N ARG A 409 -19.60 -20.58 0.02
CA ARG A 409 -18.28 -21.19 0.21
C ARG A 409 -17.21 -20.25 -0.35
N PRO A 410 -16.77 -19.24 0.42
CA PRO A 410 -15.77 -18.29 -0.04
C PRO A 410 -14.44 -18.98 -0.32
N SER A 411 -13.74 -18.52 -1.36
CA SER A 411 -12.36 -18.90 -1.62
C SER A 411 -11.43 -18.03 -0.79
N VAL A 412 -10.69 -18.64 0.12
CA VAL A 412 -9.69 -17.96 0.94
C VAL A 412 -8.34 -18.58 0.64
N VAL A 413 -7.49 -17.86 -0.08
CA VAL A 413 -6.13 -18.27 -0.42
C VAL A 413 -5.17 -17.48 0.45
N VAL A 414 -4.36 -18.20 1.23
CA VAL A 414 -3.30 -17.61 2.07
C VAL A 414 -1.99 -18.30 1.72
N GLU A 415 -1.08 -17.57 1.08
CA GLU A 415 0.15 -18.13 0.54
C GLU A 415 1.38 -17.27 0.85
N GLU A 416 2.55 -17.89 0.75
CA GLU A 416 3.83 -17.21 0.78
C GLU A 416 4.41 -17.19 -0.63
N TRP A 417 4.83 -16.01 -1.09
CA TRP A 417 5.38 -15.79 -2.42
C TRP A 417 6.55 -14.80 -2.38
N PRO A 418 7.75 -15.23 -1.96
CA PRO A 418 8.91 -14.35 -1.84
C PRO A 418 9.58 -14.04 -3.19
N HIS A 419 9.04 -14.59 -4.28
CA HIS A 419 9.60 -14.47 -5.62
C HIS A 419 9.26 -13.12 -6.27
N PRO A 420 10.03 -12.69 -7.29
CA PRO A 420 9.73 -11.50 -8.06
C PRO A 420 8.35 -11.59 -8.74
N VAL A 421 7.65 -10.45 -8.79
CA VAL A 421 6.37 -10.28 -9.50
C VAL A 421 6.51 -9.13 -10.49
N GLU A 422 5.68 -9.12 -11.52
CA GLU A 422 5.56 -8.01 -12.46
C GLU A 422 4.48 -7.03 -11.97
N GLN A 423 4.83 -5.74 -11.86
CA GLN A 423 3.87 -4.67 -11.59
C GLN A 423 3.47 -3.98 -12.91
N PRO A 424 2.23 -3.48 -13.04
CA PRO A 424 1.14 -3.53 -12.06
C PRO A 424 0.43 -4.91 -11.98
N LEU A 425 -0.15 -5.23 -10.82
CA LEU A 425 -0.83 -6.49 -10.52
C LEU A 425 -2.36 -6.38 -10.43
N GLY A 426 -2.96 -5.20 -10.48
CA GLY A 426 -4.42 -5.02 -10.33
C GLY A 426 -5.26 -5.91 -11.26
N GLY A 427 -4.86 -6.04 -12.53
CA GLY A 427 -5.53 -6.97 -13.46
C GLY A 427 -5.35 -8.44 -13.08
N VAL A 428 -4.14 -8.84 -12.69
CA VAL A 428 -3.83 -10.21 -12.25
C VAL A 428 -4.65 -10.61 -11.02
N ILE A 429 -4.87 -9.65 -10.11
CA ILE A 429 -5.73 -9.83 -8.95
C ILE A 429 -7.19 -10.01 -9.38
N ALA A 430 -7.73 -9.13 -10.21
CA ALA A 430 -9.10 -9.30 -10.73
C ALA A 430 -9.28 -10.69 -11.39
N ASP A 431 -8.36 -11.05 -12.29
CA ASP A 431 -8.40 -12.34 -12.99
C ASP A 431 -8.33 -13.53 -12.03
N HIS A 432 -7.61 -13.42 -10.91
CA HIS A 432 -7.57 -14.51 -9.91
C HIS A 432 -8.95 -14.79 -9.33
N PHE A 433 -9.67 -13.75 -8.92
CA PHE A 433 -10.99 -13.89 -8.34
C PHE A 433 -12.03 -14.36 -9.39
N ASP A 434 -11.92 -13.91 -10.64
CA ASP A 434 -12.76 -14.42 -11.74
C ASP A 434 -12.54 -15.93 -11.96
N ARG A 435 -11.29 -16.40 -11.85
CA ARG A 435 -10.97 -17.85 -11.90
C ARG A 435 -11.52 -18.61 -10.71
N GLN A 436 -11.53 -18.01 -9.51
CA GLN A 436 -12.18 -18.61 -8.34
C GLN A 436 -13.69 -18.77 -8.55
N ASP A 437 -14.37 -17.76 -9.10
CA ASP A 437 -15.80 -17.85 -9.42
C ASP A 437 -16.09 -18.91 -10.47
N TYR A 438 -15.27 -18.95 -11.52
CA TYR A 438 -15.35 -19.97 -12.55
C TYR A 438 -15.26 -21.37 -11.91
N LEU A 439 -14.17 -21.65 -11.17
CA LEU A 439 -13.93 -22.96 -10.57
C LEU A 439 -15.01 -23.37 -9.56
N ARG A 440 -15.59 -22.41 -8.82
CA ARG A 440 -16.61 -22.68 -7.81
C ARG A 440 -17.87 -23.33 -8.39
N THR A 441 -18.20 -23.06 -9.64
CA THR A 441 -19.44 -23.57 -10.27
C THR A 441 -19.21 -24.71 -11.26
N ARG A 442 -17.99 -25.25 -11.39
CA ARG A 442 -17.68 -26.34 -12.33
C ARG A 442 -17.26 -27.61 -11.61
N ASP A 443 -18.01 -28.69 -11.85
CA ASP A 443 -17.57 -30.05 -11.56
C ASP A 443 -16.62 -30.58 -12.65
N ASP A 444 -16.13 -31.82 -12.48
CA ASP A 444 -15.19 -32.43 -13.45
C ASP A 444 -15.79 -32.50 -14.86
N ALA A 445 -17.06 -32.85 -14.97
CA ALA A 445 -17.73 -32.99 -16.26
C ALA A 445 -17.84 -31.64 -16.99
N ALA A 446 -18.18 -30.58 -16.26
CA ALA A 446 -18.23 -29.22 -16.79
C ALA A 446 -16.84 -28.73 -17.24
N LEU A 447 -15.79 -28.97 -16.43
CA LEU A 447 -14.41 -28.64 -16.81
C LEU A 447 -13.99 -29.34 -18.10
N LEU A 448 -14.35 -30.62 -18.25
CA LEU A 448 -14.04 -31.39 -19.46
C LEU A 448 -14.85 -30.93 -20.69
N ALA A 449 -16.02 -30.34 -20.49
CA ALA A 449 -16.83 -29.77 -21.56
C ALA A 449 -16.34 -28.38 -22.01
N ASP A 450 -15.74 -27.62 -21.10
CA ASP A 450 -15.25 -26.27 -21.33
C ASP A 450 -13.98 -26.23 -22.20
N ARG A 451 -13.68 -25.03 -22.69
CA ARG A 451 -12.52 -24.73 -23.54
C ARG A 451 -11.57 -23.79 -22.81
N PHE A 452 -10.29 -24.00 -23.03
CA PHE A 452 -9.23 -23.23 -22.37
C PHE A 452 -8.25 -22.68 -23.40
N ARG A 453 -7.72 -21.50 -23.08
CA ARG A 453 -6.53 -20.93 -23.73
C ARG A 453 -5.37 -20.98 -22.75
N LEU A 454 -4.19 -21.30 -23.26
CA LEU A 454 -2.95 -21.06 -22.54
C LEU A 454 -2.79 -19.56 -22.35
N ALA A 455 -2.42 -19.15 -21.13
CA ALA A 455 -2.12 -17.75 -20.85
C ALA A 455 -0.92 -17.27 -21.69
N ASP A 456 -0.92 -15.98 -22.03
CA ASP A 456 0.17 -15.38 -22.79
C ASP A 456 1.50 -15.48 -22.03
N GLU A 457 2.60 -15.63 -22.78
CA GLU A 457 3.97 -15.66 -22.25
C GLU A 457 4.24 -16.76 -21.20
N VAL A 458 3.53 -17.89 -21.30
CA VAL A 458 3.90 -19.14 -20.64
C VAL A 458 5.00 -19.82 -21.46
N VAL A 459 6.12 -20.15 -20.80
CA VAL A 459 7.21 -20.94 -21.38
C VAL A 459 7.27 -22.32 -20.73
N GLN A 460 7.67 -23.31 -21.51
CA GLN A 460 7.90 -24.67 -21.03
C GLN A 460 9.40 -24.93 -20.90
N GLU A 461 9.84 -25.34 -19.72
CA GLU A 461 11.20 -25.80 -19.43
C GLU A 461 11.18 -27.32 -19.25
N GLN A 462 12.11 -28.02 -19.91
CA GLN A 462 12.25 -29.48 -19.80
C GLN A 462 13.65 -29.83 -19.30
N VAL A 463 13.73 -30.70 -18.29
CA VAL A 463 14.97 -31.24 -17.77
C VAL A 463 14.92 -32.77 -17.86
N GLY A 464 15.93 -33.37 -18.48
CA GLY A 464 16.05 -34.82 -18.62
C GLY A 464 17.39 -35.22 -19.23
N LEU A 465 17.70 -36.51 -19.16
CA LEU A 465 18.90 -37.06 -19.79
C LEU A 465 18.81 -36.96 -21.32
N PRO A 466 19.88 -36.55 -22.02
CA PRO A 466 19.90 -36.58 -23.48
C PRO A 466 19.59 -37.97 -24.03
N GLY A 467 18.53 -38.08 -24.83
CA GLY A 467 18.08 -39.34 -25.46
C GLY A 467 17.07 -40.16 -24.64
N ALA A 468 16.61 -39.68 -23.49
CA ALA A 468 15.47 -40.27 -22.78
C ALA A 468 14.15 -40.04 -23.55
N GLU A 469 13.23 -41.01 -23.46
CA GLU A 469 11.91 -40.94 -24.11
C GLU A 469 11.01 -39.87 -23.47
N ASP A 470 11.08 -39.73 -22.14
CA ASP A 470 10.38 -38.70 -21.37
C ASP A 470 11.36 -37.80 -20.58
N PRO A 471 11.06 -36.50 -20.42
CA PRO A 471 11.80 -35.64 -19.52
C PRO A 471 11.54 -36.01 -18.05
N GLU A 472 12.54 -35.87 -17.18
CA GLU A 472 12.40 -36.08 -15.73
C GLU A 472 11.49 -35.01 -15.08
N HIS A 473 11.56 -33.78 -15.61
CA HIS A 473 10.77 -32.66 -15.16
C HIS A 473 10.29 -31.82 -16.35
N VAL A 474 9.00 -31.51 -16.36
CA VAL A 474 8.42 -30.45 -17.19
C VAL A 474 7.88 -29.36 -16.28
N VAL A 475 8.26 -28.11 -16.55
CA VAL A 475 7.82 -26.95 -15.78
C VAL A 475 7.18 -25.95 -16.73
N LEU A 476 5.97 -25.51 -16.41
CA LEU A 476 5.35 -24.35 -17.04
C LEU A 476 5.67 -23.12 -16.22
N ARG A 477 6.11 -22.04 -16.87
CA ARG A 477 6.56 -20.82 -16.20
C ARG A 477 5.93 -19.59 -16.85
N GLN A 478 5.24 -18.80 -16.05
CA GLN A 478 4.71 -17.50 -16.45
C GLN A 478 5.81 -16.45 -16.34
N ASN A 479 5.96 -15.61 -17.36
CA ASN A 479 6.84 -14.43 -17.27
C ASN A 479 6.11 -13.16 -16.83
N ARG A 480 4.78 -13.21 -16.82
CA ARG A 480 3.89 -12.10 -16.42
C ARG A 480 3.27 -12.27 -15.04
N GLY A 481 2.78 -11.17 -14.47
CA GLY A 481 2.02 -11.12 -13.22
C GLY A 481 2.77 -11.72 -12.02
N MET A 482 2.20 -12.77 -11.41
CA MET A 482 2.84 -13.45 -10.27
C MET A 482 4.09 -14.25 -10.64
N ARG A 483 4.38 -14.45 -11.93
CA ARG A 483 5.53 -15.21 -12.45
C ARG A 483 5.64 -16.63 -11.89
N ARG A 484 4.50 -17.34 -11.83
CA ARG A 484 4.44 -18.68 -11.26
C ARG A 484 5.21 -19.68 -12.12
N ALA A 485 5.76 -20.69 -11.44
CA ALA A 485 6.29 -21.89 -12.05
C ALA A 485 5.59 -23.09 -11.43
N THR A 486 5.11 -24.03 -12.26
CA THR A 486 4.44 -25.24 -11.78
C THR A 486 4.96 -26.46 -12.51
N LYS A 487 5.20 -27.54 -11.78
CA LYS A 487 5.61 -28.82 -12.37
C LYS A 487 4.37 -29.49 -12.97
N VAL A 488 4.49 -29.94 -14.21
CA VAL A 488 3.48 -30.73 -14.91
C VAL A 488 4.10 -32.05 -15.36
N ASP A 489 3.25 -33.05 -15.58
CA ASP A 489 3.63 -34.27 -16.29
C ASP A 489 3.53 -34.08 -17.81
N THR A 490 3.89 -35.10 -18.58
CA THR A 490 3.83 -35.09 -20.05
C THR A 490 2.41 -34.80 -20.55
N VAL A 491 1.39 -35.32 -19.88
CA VAL A 491 -0.03 -35.08 -20.20
C VAL A 491 -0.40 -33.62 -19.98
N GLY A 492 -0.08 -33.04 -18.81
CA GLY A 492 -0.38 -31.65 -18.48
C GLY A 492 0.35 -30.67 -19.39
N ALA A 493 1.60 -30.96 -19.76
CA ALA A 493 2.34 -30.18 -20.74
C ALA A 493 1.71 -30.22 -22.13
N GLY A 494 1.37 -31.44 -22.62
CA GLY A 494 0.68 -31.62 -23.89
C GLY A 494 -0.69 -30.94 -23.92
N PHE A 495 -1.44 -31.05 -22.81
CA PHE A 495 -2.74 -30.42 -22.66
C PHE A 495 -2.62 -28.89 -22.74
N ALA A 496 -1.74 -28.30 -21.94
CA ALA A 496 -1.49 -26.85 -21.94
C ALA A 496 -1.03 -26.34 -23.32
N GLY A 497 -0.16 -27.08 -24.01
CA GLY A 497 0.34 -26.73 -25.35
C GLY A 497 -0.72 -26.74 -26.46
N VAL A 498 -1.85 -27.43 -26.26
CA VAL A 498 -2.95 -27.53 -27.24
C VAL A 498 -4.14 -26.62 -26.88
N CYS A 499 -4.12 -26.00 -25.70
CA CYS A 499 -5.17 -25.07 -25.26
C CYS A 499 -5.10 -23.75 -26.05
N ASP A 500 -5.78 -23.70 -27.20
CA ASP A 500 -5.96 -22.51 -28.05
C ASP A 500 -7.41 -21.97 -28.03
N GLY A 501 -8.28 -22.60 -27.24
CA GLY A 501 -9.69 -22.28 -27.12
C GLY A 501 -10.60 -22.91 -28.19
N THR A 502 -10.07 -23.73 -29.10
CA THR A 502 -10.86 -24.31 -30.20
C THR A 502 -11.51 -25.65 -29.84
N LEU A 503 -10.86 -26.46 -29.00
CA LEU A 503 -11.35 -27.77 -28.57
C LEU A 503 -11.74 -27.76 -27.08
N SER A 504 -12.72 -28.58 -26.72
CA SER A 504 -13.03 -28.84 -25.32
C SER A 504 -11.91 -29.65 -24.66
N ALA A 505 -11.72 -29.47 -23.35
CA ALA A 505 -10.69 -30.18 -22.60
C ALA A 505 -10.79 -31.71 -22.79
N GLY A 506 -12.01 -32.26 -22.74
CA GLY A 506 -12.23 -33.69 -22.96
C GLY A 506 -11.84 -34.19 -24.35
N ARG A 507 -11.90 -33.35 -25.41
CA ARG A 507 -11.43 -33.71 -26.76
C ARG A 507 -9.91 -33.64 -26.87
N ILE A 508 -9.30 -32.68 -26.21
CA ILE A 508 -7.84 -32.59 -26.11
C ILE A 508 -7.30 -33.85 -25.41
N LEU A 509 -7.91 -34.26 -24.30
CA LEU A 509 -7.52 -35.48 -23.57
C LEU A 509 -7.70 -36.75 -24.41
N ASP A 510 -8.77 -36.88 -25.20
CA ASP A 510 -8.93 -38.03 -26.11
C ASP A 510 -7.79 -38.13 -27.13
N ALA A 511 -7.39 -36.99 -27.70
CA ALA A 511 -6.30 -36.94 -28.66
C ALA A 511 -4.95 -37.29 -28.00
N ILE A 512 -4.70 -36.78 -26.79
CA ILE A 512 -3.48 -37.12 -26.02
C ILE A 512 -3.46 -38.61 -25.68
N ALA A 513 -4.58 -39.18 -25.21
CA ALA A 513 -4.69 -40.60 -24.90
C ALA A 513 -4.38 -41.47 -26.13
N GLN A 514 -4.88 -41.09 -27.31
CA GLN A 514 -4.57 -41.78 -28.56
C GLN A 514 -3.08 -41.70 -28.92
N LEU A 515 -2.42 -40.56 -28.69
CA LEU A 515 -0.99 -40.37 -28.98
C LEU A 515 -0.09 -41.17 -28.02
N LEU A 516 -0.47 -41.26 -26.74
CA LEU A 516 0.29 -41.98 -25.72
C LEU A 516 -0.07 -43.48 -25.61
N GLY A 517 -1.11 -43.92 -26.32
CA GLY A 517 -1.61 -45.30 -26.21
C GLY A 517 -2.27 -45.61 -24.86
N GLU A 518 -2.78 -44.59 -24.17
CA GLU A 518 -3.48 -44.71 -22.89
C GLU A 518 -5.01 -44.80 -23.05
N ASP A 519 -5.71 -45.25 -22.01
CA ASP A 519 -7.18 -45.29 -21.98
C ASP A 519 -7.75 -43.86 -21.79
N PRO A 520 -8.54 -43.33 -22.76
CA PRO A 520 -9.13 -42.00 -22.66
C PRO A 520 -10.04 -41.82 -21.43
N VAL A 521 -10.68 -42.89 -20.96
CA VAL A 521 -11.55 -42.83 -19.78
C VAL A 521 -10.73 -42.59 -18.51
N LEU A 522 -9.61 -43.30 -18.36
CA LEU A 522 -8.71 -43.12 -17.21
C LEU A 522 -8.08 -41.73 -17.21
N LEU A 523 -7.72 -41.21 -18.38
CA LEU A 523 -7.13 -39.87 -18.50
C LEU A 523 -8.14 -38.78 -18.11
N ARG A 524 -9.40 -38.88 -18.58
CA ARG A 524 -10.48 -37.96 -18.23
C ARG A 524 -10.86 -37.99 -16.75
N ASP A 525 -10.68 -39.12 -16.08
CA ASP A 525 -10.98 -39.26 -14.65
C ASP A 525 -9.92 -38.56 -13.77
N ARG A 526 -8.63 -38.66 -14.12
CA ARG A 526 -7.53 -38.16 -13.28
C ARG A 526 -7.05 -36.72 -13.60
N THR A 527 -7.25 -36.23 -14.83
CA THR A 527 -6.72 -34.92 -15.26
C THR A 527 -7.51 -33.67 -14.79
N PRO A 528 -8.81 -33.72 -14.44
CA PRO A 528 -9.56 -32.53 -13.99
C PRO A 528 -8.91 -31.80 -12.81
N GLU A 529 -8.29 -32.51 -11.87
CA GLU A 529 -7.57 -31.89 -10.75
C GLU A 529 -6.40 -31.01 -11.24
N SER A 530 -5.61 -31.49 -12.19
CA SER A 530 -4.53 -30.71 -12.83
C SER A 530 -5.08 -29.52 -13.61
N ILE A 531 -6.22 -29.67 -14.30
CA ILE A 531 -6.86 -28.55 -15.02
C ILE A 531 -7.28 -27.47 -14.02
N ARG A 532 -7.91 -27.84 -12.89
CA ARG A 532 -8.28 -26.90 -11.83
C ARG A 532 -7.07 -26.13 -11.33
N LEU A 533 -5.97 -26.82 -11.02
CA LEU A 533 -4.75 -26.20 -10.55
C LEU A 533 -4.18 -25.20 -11.56
N LEU A 534 -4.13 -25.58 -12.85
CA LEU A 534 -3.64 -24.72 -13.91
C LEU A 534 -4.54 -23.50 -14.15
N VAL A 535 -5.86 -23.64 -14.01
CA VAL A 535 -6.80 -22.51 -14.05
C VAL A 535 -6.64 -21.63 -12.82
N GLU A 536 -6.62 -22.19 -11.62
CA GLU A 536 -6.45 -21.44 -10.36
C GLU A 536 -5.19 -20.55 -10.40
N GLN A 537 -4.07 -21.15 -10.80
CA GLN A 537 -2.78 -20.48 -10.92
C GLN A 537 -2.67 -19.55 -12.14
N GLY A 538 -3.65 -19.55 -13.04
CA GLY A 538 -3.72 -18.67 -14.20
C GLY A 538 -2.86 -19.10 -15.40
N PHE A 539 -2.40 -20.36 -15.45
CA PHE A 539 -1.78 -20.92 -16.65
C PHE A 539 -2.82 -21.16 -17.75
N LEU A 540 -4.05 -21.49 -17.38
CA LEU A 540 -5.16 -21.69 -18.30
C LEU A 540 -6.26 -20.67 -18.04
N VAL A 541 -6.76 -20.06 -19.12
CA VAL A 541 -7.85 -19.09 -19.11
C VAL A 541 -9.08 -19.72 -19.74
N PRO A 542 -10.21 -19.82 -19.02
CA PRO A 542 -11.47 -20.30 -19.60
C PRO A 542 -11.93 -19.40 -20.75
N VAL A 543 -12.43 -20.00 -21.83
CA VAL A 543 -13.08 -19.25 -22.91
C VAL A 543 -14.55 -19.09 -22.57
N VAL A 544 -14.96 -17.87 -22.21
CA VAL A 544 -16.37 -17.53 -22.00
C VAL A 544 -16.96 -17.13 -23.36
N GLU A 545 -18.06 -17.79 -23.76
CA GLU A 545 -18.83 -17.46 -24.97
C GLU A 545 -19.75 -16.25 -24.77
#